data_AF-A0A967T1S6-F1
#
_entry.id   AF-A0A967T1S6-F1
#
_cell.length_a   1.000
_cell.length_b   1.000
_cell.length_c   1.000
_cell.angle_alpha   90.00
_cell.angle_beta   90.00
_cell.angle_gamma   90.00
#
_symmetry.space_group_name_H-M   'P 1'
#
loop_
_entity.id
_entity.type
_entity.pdbx_description
1 polymer ?
#
loop_
_entity_poly.entity_id
_entity_poly.type
_entity_poly.pdbx_seq_one_letter_code
_entity_poly.pdbx_strand_id
1 'polypeptide(L)'
;VSASFMLDGRANVYPPRFLPDEITFMQYEDLLSRLNITRNFFNSLFLSITVTLISLFFNSMAGYAFAKYRFKGKNQLFKLLLSSMIIPAQVTMLPLFLMLKYMGFINTYLAIIIPGLANIFGIFLIRQYALSIPDSLIEAARMDGATDFQIYSRIIMPLCTPILVTLAIFTFLGTWNDFLWPLIALTDNSMYTLPVALANLMGEHTKDPELMMAGSVITIIPVIVVFLVLQKYYIKGIMMGSVKG
;
A
#
# COMPACT_ATOMS: atom_id res chain seq x y z
N VAL A 1 -1.60 -5.16 22.69
CA VAL A 1 -0.21 -4.78 23.04
C VAL A 1 0.19 -5.36 24.39
N SER A 2 -0.52 -5.13 25.50
CA SER A 2 -0.11 -5.72 26.80
C SER A 2 -0.09 -7.25 26.78
N ALA A 3 -1.09 -7.89 26.17
CA ALA A 3 -1.18 -9.34 26.04
C ALA A 3 -0.03 -9.98 25.24
N SER A 4 0.66 -9.25 24.35
CA SER A 4 1.81 -9.81 23.62
C SER A 4 3.09 -9.90 24.45
N PHE A 5 3.10 -9.27 25.64
CA PHE A 5 4.18 -9.36 26.61
C PHE A 5 3.87 -10.32 27.77
N MET A 6 2.78 -11.07 27.66
CA MET A 6 2.35 -12.03 28.69
C MET A 6 2.90 -13.44 28.40
N LEU A 7 3.07 -14.23 29.46
CA LEU A 7 3.32 -15.67 29.39
C LEU A 7 2.06 -16.42 28.90
N ASP A 8 2.26 -17.62 28.36
CA ASP A 8 1.18 -18.46 27.82
C ASP A 8 0.02 -18.66 28.80
N GLY A 9 -1.20 -18.51 28.28
CA GLY A 9 -2.44 -18.71 29.04
C GLY A 9 -2.81 -17.58 30.00
N ARG A 10 -1.98 -16.55 30.17
CA ARG A 10 -2.28 -15.40 31.04
C ARG A 10 -3.31 -14.44 30.46
N ALA A 11 -3.43 -14.36 29.13
CA ALA A 11 -4.42 -13.55 28.44
C ALA A 11 -5.84 -14.14 28.56
N ASN A 12 -5.98 -15.42 28.88
CA ASN A 12 -7.27 -16.11 29.03
C ASN A 12 -7.80 -16.13 30.48
N VAL A 13 -7.10 -15.51 31.43
CA VAL A 13 -7.51 -15.49 32.84
C VAL A 13 -8.68 -14.51 33.06
N TYR A 14 -9.63 -14.89 33.92
CA TYR A 14 -10.73 -14.02 34.37
C TYR A 14 -10.51 -13.57 35.83
N PRO A 15 -10.64 -12.26 36.14
CA PRO A 15 -10.91 -11.16 35.22
C PRO A 15 -9.72 -10.88 34.27
N PRO A 16 -9.97 -10.38 33.05
CA PRO A 16 -8.91 -10.06 32.09
C PRO A 16 -7.93 -9.05 32.68
N ARG A 17 -6.64 -9.33 32.51
CA ARG A 17 -5.58 -8.46 33.02
C ARG A 17 -5.23 -7.41 31.97
N PHE A 18 -5.22 -6.15 32.37
CA PHE A 18 -4.84 -5.05 31.48
C PHE A 18 -3.32 -4.93 31.31
N LEU A 19 -2.56 -5.28 32.35
CA LEU A 19 -1.10 -5.24 32.37
C LEU A 19 -0.53 -6.63 32.69
N PRO A 20 0.62 -7.00 32.10
CA PRO A 20 1.31 -8.25 32.45
C PRO A 20 1.85 -8.17 33.89
N ASP A 21 1.78 -9.28 34.63
CA ASP A 21 2.45 -9.41 35.94
C ASP A 21 3.99 -9.39 35.76
N GLU A 22 4.45 -10.01 34.69
CA GLU A 22 5.85 -10.09 34.27
C GLU A 22 5.92 -9.81 32.77
N ILE A 23 6.77 -8.86 32.38
CA ILE A 23 7.00 -8.54 30.98
C ILE A 23 7.96 -9.57 30.40
N THR A 24 7.50 -10.33 29.41
CA THR A 24 8.33 -11.28 28.65
C THR A 24 8.34 -10.97 27.16
N PHE A 25 9.44 -11.29 26.49
CA PHE A 25 9.57 -11.22 25.02
C PHE A 25 9.45 -12.60 24.35
N MET A 26 9.13 -13.64 25.12
CA MET A 26 9.06 -15.02 24.64
C MET A 26 8.16 -15.18 23.41
N GLN A 27 7.02 -14.51 23.35
CA GLN A 27 6.12 -14.57 22.19
C GLN A 27 6.76 -14.01 20.91
N TYR A 28 7.60 -12.98 21.05
CA TYR A 28 8.32 -12.40 19.93
C TYR A 28 9.48 -13.31 19.49
N GLU A 29 10.20 -13.90 20.45
CA GLU A 29 11.27 -14.87 20.16
C GLU A 29 10.71 -16.13 19.49
N ASP A 30 9.59 -16.65 19.99
CA ASP A 30 8.89 -17.79 19.42
C ASP A 30 8.46 -17.46 17.98
N LEU A 31 7.80 -16.32 17.78
CA LEU A 31 7.37 -15.88 16.44
C LEU A 31 8.54 -15.64 15.47
N LEU A 32 9.70 -15.16 15.95
CA LEU A 32 10.91 -14.99 15.13
C LEU A 32 11.64 -16.33 14.86
N SER A 33 11.56 -17.28 15.78
CA SER A 33 12.17 -18.62 15.64
C SER A 33 11.32 -19.55 14.76
N ARG A 34 10.00 -19.32 14.70
CA ARG A 34 9.09 -20.02 13.80
C ARG A 34 9.39 -19.65 12.35
N LEU A 35 9.51 -20.70 11.54
CA LEU A 35 10.16 -20.62 10.24
C LEU A 35 9.56 -19.51 9.37
N ASN A 36 10.47 -18.62 8.96
CA ASN A 36 10.33 -17.60 7.92
C ASN A 36 9.53 -16.34 8.26
N ILE A 37 9.05 -16.08 9.48
CA ILE A 37 8.35 -14.80 9.74
C ILE A 37 9.23 -13.58 9.42
N THR A 38 10.52 -13.63 9.76
CA THR A 38 11.49 -12.59 9.37
C THR A 38 11.51 -12.38 7.86
N ARG A 39 11.54 -13.47 7.08
CA ARG A 39 11.50 -13.40 5.61
C ARG A 39 10.16 -12.85 5.12
N ASN A 40 9.05 -13.29 5.70
CA ASN A 40 7.71 -12.85 5.31
C ASN A 40 7.48 -11.36 5.60
N PHE A 41 8.06 -10.85 6.69
CA PHE A 41 8.13 -9.42 6.98
C PHE A 41 8.88 -8.67 5.87
N PHE A 42 10.07 -9.15 5.47
CA PHE A 42 10.83 -8.54 4.38
C PHE A 42 10.12 -8.66 3.03
N ASN A 43 9.43 -9.76 2.74
CA ASN A 43 8.62 -9.92 1.54
C ASN A 43 7.50 -8.87 1.50
N SER A 44 6.75 -8.70 2.60
CA SER A 44 5.73 -7.66 2.73
C SER A 44 6.30 -6.26 2.54
N LEU A 45 7.44 -5.96 3.15
CA LEU A 45 8.07 -4.64 3.06
C LEU A 45 8.57 -4.37 1.64
N PHE A 46 9.27 -5.33 1.05
CA PHE A 46 9.77 -5.26 -0.33
C PHE A 46 8.62 -5.05 -1.32
N LEU A 47 7.56 -5.86 -1.23
CA LEU A 47 6.40 -5.75 -2.11
C LEU A 47 5.68 -4.41 -1.93
N SER A 48 5.45 -3.98 -0.69
CA SER A 48 4.75 -2.73 -0.40
C SER A 48 5.51 -1.51 -0.90
N ILE A 49 6.85 -1.46 -0.70
CA ILE A 49 7.70 -0.38 -1.21
C ILE A 49 7.73 -0.41 -2.74
N THR A 50 7.97 -1.58 -3.34
CA THR A 50 8.10 -1.72 -4.78
C THR A 50 6.82 -1.35 -5.51
N VAL A 51 5.68 -1.90 -5.07
CA VAL A 51 4.37 -1.54 -5.62
C VAL A 51 4.10 -0.05 -5.44
N THR A 52 4.38 0.52 -4.27
CA THR A 52 4.16 1.96 -4.03
C THR A 52 4.96 2.83 -5.00
N LEU A 53 6.27 2.61 -5.14
CA LEU A 53 7.12 3.41 -6.02
C LEU A 53 6.69 3.32 -7.47
N ILE A 54 6.42 2.10 -7.95
CA ILE A 54 6.03 1.89 -9.34
C ILE A 54 4.63 2.47 -9.60
N SER A 55 3.70 2.28 -8.66
CA SER A 55 2.34 2.82 -8.75
C SER A 55 2.33 4.34 -8.77
N LEU A 56 3.14 5.00 -7.94
CA LEU A 56 3.31 6.47 -7.98
C LEU A 56 3.79 6.95 -9.35
N PHE A 57 4.76 6.25 -9.94
CA PHE A 57 5.29 6.59 -11.26
C PHE A 57 4.21 6.50 -12.35
N PHE A 58 3.56 5.34 -12.50
CA PHE A 58 2.55 5.16 -13.56
C PHE A 58 1.28 5.97 -13.32
N ASN A 59 0.77 6.00 -12.09
CA ASN A 59 -0.45 6.75 -11.78
C ASN A 59 -0.25 8.25 -11.95
N SER A 60 0.95 8.78 -11.63
CA SER A 60 1.21 10.20 -11.79
C SER A 60 1.31 10.63 -13.25
N MET A 61 1.96 9.83 -14.09
CA MET A 61 1.99 10.07 -15.54
C MET A 61 0.60 10.00 -16.15
N ALA A 62 -0.17 8.94 -15.83
CA ALA A 62 -1.53 8.77 -16.35
C ALA A 62 -2.47 9.88 -15.85
N GLY A 63 -2.44 10.19 -14.55
CA GLY A 63 -3.25 11.25 -13.95
C GLY A 63 -2.93 12.63 -14.55
N TYR A 64 -1.64 12.93 -14.74
CA TYR A 64 -1.20 14.14 -15.42
C TYR A 64 -1.68 14.21 -16.87
N ALA A 65 -1.54 13.13 -17.64
CA ALA A 65 -2.02 13.06 -19.02
C ALA A 65 -3.54 13.27 -19.10
N PHE A 66 -4.32 12.59 -18.24
CA PHE A 66 -5.77 12.76 -18.15
C PHE A 66 -6.21 14.11 -17.58
N ALA A 67 -5.32 14.88 -16.94
CA ALA A 67 -5.62 16.24 -16.51
C ALA A 67 -5.29 17.23 -17.64
N LYS A 68 -4.05 17.23 -18.13
CA LYS A 68 -3.46 18.33 -18.91
C LYS A 68 -3.39 18.12 -20.41
N TYR A 69 -3.31 16.87 -20.88
CA TYR A 69 -3.22 16.61 -22.32
C TYR A 69 -4.60 16.61 -22.96
N ARG A 70 -4.68 17.06 -24.21
CA ARG A 70 -5.88 16.98 -25.04
C ARG A 70 -5.67 15.86 -26.06
N PHE A 71 -6.44 14.78 -25.96
CA PHE A 71 -6.41 13.67 -26.91
C PHE A 71 -7.81 13.12 -27.16
N LYS A 72 -8.02 12.52 -28.34
CA LYS A 72 -9.31 12.01 -28.76
C LYS A 72 -9.80 10.92 -27.81
N GLY A 73 -11.05 11.03 -27.35
CA GLY A 73 -11.66 10.03 -26.45
C GLY A 73 -11.28 10.11 -24.98
N LYS A 74 -10.46 11.10 -24.56
CA LYS A 74 -10.01 11.31 -23.17
C LYS A 74 -11.11 11.14 -22.12
N ASN A 75 -12.24 11.81 -22.30
CA ASN A 75 -13.34 11.79 -21.33
C ASN A 75 -14.08 10.45 -21.32
N GLN A 76 -14.28 9.81 -22.47
CA GLN A 76 -14.88 8.48 -22.56
C GLN A 76 -13.98 7.42 -21.92
N LEU A 77 -12.67 7.45 -22.21
CA LEU A 77 -11.71 6.52 -21.63
C LEU A 77 -11.63 6.69 -20.11
N PHE A 78 -11.60 7.93 -19.63
CA PHE A 78 -11.59 8.20 -18.20
C PHE A 78 -12.88 7.73 -17.50
N LYS A 79 -14.05 7.97 -18.11
CA LYS A 79 -15.33 7.44 -17.59
C LYS A 79 -15.32 5.91 -17.55
N LEU A 80 -14.82 5.24 -18.59
CA LEU A 80 -14.72 3.79 -18.63
C LEU A 80 -13.84 3.25 -17.49
N LEU A 81 -12.69 3.89 -17.24
CA LEU A 81 -11.83 3.56 -16.11
C LEU A 81 -12.60 3.68 -14.79
N LEU A 82 -13.28 4.81 -14.55
CA LEU A 82 -14.06 4.99 -13.31
C LEU A 82 -15.19 3.98 -13.16
N SER A 83 -15.89 3.64 -14.24
CA SER A 83 -16.95 2.62 -14.20
C SER A 83 -16.43 1.26 -13.76
N SER A 84 -15.19 0.90 -14.10
CA SER A 84 -14.61 -0.38 -13.68
C SER A 84 -14.32 -0.45 -12.17
N MET A 85 -14.23 0.69 -11.46
CA MET A 85 -14.09 0.71 -10.00
C MET A 85 -15.35 0.23 -9.27
N ILE A 86 -16.50 0.19 -9.96
CA ILE A 86 -17.76 -0.34 -9.40
C ILE A 86 -17.68 -1.88 -9.29
N ILE A 87 -16.84 -2.52 -10.11
CA ILE A 87 -16.68 -3.97 -10.12
C ILE A 87 -15.87 -4.37 -8.89
N PRO A 88 -16.40 -5.23 -8.00
CA PRO A 88 -15.65 -5.70 -6.84
C PRO A 88 -14.40 -6.48 -7.27
N ALA A 89 -13.27 -6.22 -6.62
CA ALA A 89 -11.99 -6.85 -6.95
C ALA A 89 -12.05 -8.40 -6.92
N GLN A 90 -12.89 -8.96 -6.04
CA GLN A 90 -13.11 -10.40 -5.90
C GLN A 90 -13.69 -11.03 -7.17
N VAL A 91 -14.51 -10.30 -7.92
CA VAL A 91 -15.10 -10.79 -9.18
C VAL A 91 -14.03 -10.89 -10.27
N THR A 92 -13.11 -9.93 -10.31
CA THR A 92 -11.99 -9.90 -11.27
C THR A 92 -10.83 -10.82 -10.88
N MET A 93 -10.87 -11.40 -9.68
CA MET A 93 -9.76 -12.14 -9.10
C MET A 93 -9.46 -13.44 -9.85
N LEU A 94 -10.50 -14.23 -10.20
CA LEU A 94 -10.33 -15.47 -10.95
C LEU A 94 -9.77 -15.22 -12.36
N PRO A 95 -10.32 -14.28 -13.16
CA PRO A 95 -9.72 -13.88 -14.43
C PRO A 95 -8.25 -13.45 -14.30
N LEU A 96 -7.93 -12.61 -13.31
CA LEU A 96 -6.56 -12.14 -13.06
C LEU A 96 -5.62 -13.30 -12.73
N PHE A 97 -6.06 -14.24 -11.88
CA PHE A 97 -5.30 -15.44 -11.56
C PHE A 97 -5.00 -16.27 -12.82
N LEU A 98 -6.01 -16.53 -13.65
CA LEU A 98 -5.83 -17.28 -14.89
C LEU A 98 -4.85 -16.58 -15.84
N MET A 99 -4.97 -15.25 -16.01
CA MET A 99 -4.04 -14.47 -16.83
C MET A 99 -2.59 -14.62 -16.33
N LEU A 100 -2.35 -14.39 -15.04
CA LEU A 100 -1.01 -14.49 -14.47
C LEU A 100 -0.47 -15.93 -14.48
N LYS A 101 -1.36 -16.93 -14.36
CA LYS A 101 -1.00 -18.34 -14.52
C LYS A 101 -0.53 -18.64 -15.94
N TYR A 102 -1.24 -18.16 -16.96
CA TYR A 102 -0.82 -18.32 -18.36
C TYR A 102 0.47 -17.55 -18.68
N MET A 103 0.73 -16.44 -18.00
CA MET A 103 1.98 -15.68 -18.12
C MET A 103 3.15 -16.28 -17.31
N GLY A 104 2.90 -17.31 -16.49
CA GLY A 104 3.93 -17.92 -15.63
C GLY A 104 4.35 -17.06 -14.44
N PHE A 105 3.51 -16.11 -13.99
CA PHE A 105 3.83 -15.21 -12.89
C PHE A 105 3.32 -15.68 -11.53
N ILE A 106 2.43 -16.67 -11.47
CA ILE A 106 1.98 -17.27 -10.20
C ILE A 106 3.18 -17.83 -9.43
N ASN A 107 3.13 -17.67 -8.10
CA ASN A 107 4.21 -18.01 -7.18
C ASN A 107 5.51 -17.21 -7.42
N THR A 108 5.38 -15.98 -7.94
CA THR A 108 6.48 -15.02 -8.05
C THR A 108 6.05 -13.66 -7.50
N TYR A 109 6.99 -12.79 -7.11
CA TYR A 109 6.66 -11.41 -6.71
C TYR A 109 6.00 -10.59 -7.83
N LEU A 110 6.17 -10.98 -9.10
CA LEU A 110 5.51 -10.32 -10.21
C LEU A 110 3.99 -10.48 -10.16
N ALA A 111 3.46 -11.57 -9.59
CA ALA A 111 2.02 -11.72 -9.40
C ALA A 111 1.43 -10.67 -8.46
N ILE A 112 2.24 -10.04 -7.60
CA ILE A 112 1.80 -8.95 -6.74
C ILE A 112 2.13 -7.59 -7.37
N ILE A 113 3.32 -7.47 -7.96
CA ILE A 113 3.81 -6.20 -8.51
C ILE A 113 3.00 -5.76 -9.74
N ILE A 114 2.77 -6.67 -10.70
CA ILE A 114 2.14 -6.34 -12.00
C ILE A 114 0.70 -5.81 -11.83
N PRO A 115 -0.18 -6.45 -11.04
CA PRO A 115 -1.52 -5.91 -10.81
C PRO A 115 -1.50 -4.57 -10.07
N GLY A 116 -0.49 -4.32 -9.23
CA GLY A 116 -0.34 -3.08 -8.45
C GLY A 116 0.26 -1.89 -9.22
N LEU A 117 0.75 -2.09 -10.45
CA LEU A 117 1.48 -1.06 -11.22
C LEU A 117 0.65 0.19 -11.49
N ALA A 118 -0.64 0.02 -11.80
CA ALA A 118 -1.50 1.13 -12.17
C ALA A 118 -2.88 0.92 -11.57
N ASN A 119 -3.23 1.74 -10.59
CA ASN A 119 -4.52 1.69 -9.93
C ASN A 119 -5.37 2.88 -10.36
N ILE A 120 -6.59 2.59 -10.82
CA ILE A 120 -7.56 3.58 -11.30
C ILE A 120 -7.86 4.63 -10.23
N PHE A 121 -7.93 4.24 -8.96
CA PHE A 121 -8.08 5.18 -7.85
C PHE A 121 -6.92 6.19 -7.79
N GLY A 122 -5.68 5.72 -7.95
CA GLY A 122 -4.50 6.58 -7.97
C GLY A 122 -4.49 7.53 -9.16
N ILE A 123 -4.84 7.03 -10.34
CA ILE A 123 -4.98 7.85 -11.56
C ILE A 123 -6.06 8.93 -11.36
N PHE A 124 -7.21 8.56 -10.80
CA PHE A 124 -8.30 9.48 -10.49
C PHE A 124 -7.85 10.56 -9.51
N LEU A 125 -7.27 10.19 -8.37
CA LEU A 125 -6.82 11.14 -7.36
C LEU A 125 -5.83 12.16 -7.92
N ILE A 126 -4.80 11.68 -8.64
CA ILE A 126 -3.78 12.58 -9.21
C ILE A 126 -4.40 13.47 -10.28
N ARG A 127 -5.27 12.93 -11.13
CA ARG A 127 -5.97 13.75 -12.13
C ARG A 127 -6.78 14.86 -11.46
N GLN A 128 -7.58 14.53 -10.44
CA GLN A 128 -8.42 15.52 -9.75
C GLN A 128 -7.57 16.64 -9.15
N TYR A 129 -6.44 16.29 -8.54
CA TYR A 129 -5.51 17.28 -8.00
C TYR A 129 -4.83 18.09 -9.11
N ALA A 130 -4.32 17.44 -10.16
CA ALA A 130 -3.61 18.09 -11.26
C ALA A 130 -4.50 19.06 -12.05
N LEU A 131 -5.82 18.86 -12.09
CA LEU A 131 -6.75 19.83 -12.67
C LEU A 131 -6.73 21.19 -11.98
N SER A 132 -6.37 21.25 -10.68
CA SER A 132 -6.27 22.51 -9.93
C SER A 132 -5.01 23.33 -10.24
N ILE A 133 -3.99 22.72 -10.86
CA ILE A 133 -2.75 23.39 -11.24
C ILE A 133 -3.04 24.31 -12.44
N PRO A 134 -2.65 25.60 -12.45
CA PRO A 134 -2.89 26.48 -13.60
C PRO A 134 -2.16 26.00 -14.86
N ASP A 135 -2.84 25.99 -16.02
CA ASP A 135 -2.23 25.64 -17.31
C ASP A 135 -1.15 26.65 -17.75
N SER A 136 -1.24 27.90 -17.27
CA SER A 136 -0.25 28.94 -17.53
C SER A 136 1.18 28.58 -17.08
N LEU A 137 1.34 27.74 -16.05
CA LEU A 137 2.66 27.24 -15.63
C LEU A 137 3.28 26.31 -16.67
N ILE A 138 2.44 25.49 -17.33
CA ILE A 138 2.86 24.57 -18.39
C ILE A 138 3.18 25.37 -19.65
N GLU A 139 2.34 26.35 -19.99
CA GLU A 139 2.54 27.22 -21.16
C GLU A 139 3.81 28.08 -21.01
N ALA A 140 4.05 28.68 -19.85
CA ALA A 140 5.27 29.43 -19.57
C ALA A 140 6.53 28.56 -19.72
N ALA A 141 6.52 27.35 -19.13
CA ALA A 141 7.66 26.43 -19.24
C ALA A 141 7.92 25.98 -20.69
N ARG A 142 6.87 25.83 -21.50
CA ARG A 142 7.01 25.55 -22.94
C ARG A 142 7.61 26.73 -23.71
N MET A 143 7.23 27.96 -23.36
CA MET A 143 7.84 29.17 -23.92
C MET A 143 9.33 29.29 -23.56
N ASP A 144 9.72 28.82 -22.36
CA ASP A 144 11.11 28.72 -21.92
C ASP A 144 11.87 27.52 -22.54
N GLY A 145 11.24 26.77 -23.45
CA GLY A 145 11.85 25.66 -24.18
C GLY A 145 11.95 24.35 -23.40
N ALA A 146 11.24 24.21 -22.27
CA ALA A 146 11.22 22.97 -21.51
C ALA A 146 10.51 21.84 -22.27
N THR A 147 11.10 20.64 -22.26
CA THR A 147 10.46 19.43 -22.82
C THR A 147 9.31 18.95 -21.93
N ASP A 148 8.36 18.21 -22.50
CA ASP A 148 7.21 17.69 -21.73
C ASP A 148 7.63 16.85 -20.52
N PHE A 149 8.72 16.07 -20.61
CA PHE A 149 9.25 15.31 -19.48
C PHE A 149 9.90 16.22 -18.42
N GLN A 150 10.55 17.31 -18.82
CA GLN A 150 11.06 18.32 -17.88
C GLN A 150 9.92 19.03 -17.16
N ILE A 151 8.85 19.39 -17.85
CA ILE A 151 7.65 20.00 -17.25
C ILE A 151 7.03 19.02 -16.24
N TYR A 152 6.84 17.76 -16.64
CA TYR A 152 6.31 16.72 -15.75
C TYR A 152 7.19 16.56 -14.50
N SER A 153 8.49 16.33 -14.65
CA SER A 153 9.38 16.00 -13.53
C SER A 153 9.76 17.19 -12.64
N ARG A 154 9.93 18.39 -13.21
CA ARG A 154 10.43 19.58 -12.48
C ARG A 154 9.34 20.54 -12.02
N ILE A 155 8.15 20.50 -12.61
CA ILE A 155 7.06 21.43 -12.28
C ILE A 155 5.88 20.66 -11.71
N ILE A 156 5.35 19.70 -12.45
CA ILE A 156 4.11 19.02 -12.07
C ILE A 156 4.32 18.10 -10.88
N MET A 157 5.37 17.27 -10.88
CA MET A 157 5.64 16.34 -9.78
C MET A 157 5.83 17.04 -8.42
N PRO A 158 6.63 18.13 -8.30
CA PRO A 158 6.72 18.90 -7.06
C PRO A 158 5.37 19.48 -6.62
N LEU A 159 4.58 20.05 -7.54
CA LEU A 159 3.26 20.60 -7.22
C LEU A 159 2.25 19.52 -6.77
N CYS A 160 2.38 18.31 -7.32
CA CYS A 160 1.58 17.14 -6.96
C CYS A 160 2.09 16.42 -5.69
N THR A 161 3.17 16.86 -5.04
CA THR A 161 3.72 16.20 -3.84
C THR A 161 2.65 15.89 -2.78
N PRO A 162 1.71 16.79 -2.43
CA PRO A 162 0.70 16.48 -1.42
C PRO A 162 -0.20 15.29 -1.79
N ILE A 163 -0.65 15.21 -3.05
CA ILE A 163 -1.49 14.09 -3.51
C ILE A 163 -0.66 12.81 -3.70
N LEU A 164 0.61 12.93 -4.08
CA LEU A 164 1.52 11.79 -4.20
C LEU A 164 1.81 11.15 -2.85
N VAL A 165 1.99 11.94 -1.79
CA VAL A 165 2.14 11.41 -0.42
C VAL A 165 0.88 10.67 0.01
N THR A 166 -0.30 11.24 -0.27
CA THR A 166 -1.58 10.59 0.03
C THR A 166 -1.70 9.26 -0.70
N LEU A 167 -1.40 9.22 -2.00
CA LEU A 167 -1.42 7.99 -2.78
C LEU A 167 -0.38 6.98 -2.28
N ALA A 168 0.82 7.43 -1.90
CA ALA A 168 1.87 6.57 -1.39
C ALA A 168 1.41 5.80 -0.15
N ILE A 169 0.70 6.47 0.75
CA ILE A 169 0.15 5.85 1.96
C ILE A 169 -0.92 4.84 1.62
N PHE A 170 -1.90 5.21 0.79
CA PHE A 170 -2.98 4.29 0.44
C PHE A 170 -2.44 3.06 -0.29
N THR A 171 -1.49 3.23 -1.20
CA THR A 171 -0.87 2.10 -1.91
C THR A 171 -0.04 1.25 -0.96
N PHE A 172 0.81 1.85 -0.13
CA PHE A 172 1.63 1.11 0.83
C PHE A 172 0.77 0.30 1.80
N LEU A 173 -0.22 0.95 2.44
CA LEU A 173 -1.11 0.28 3.39
C LEU A 173 -1.99 -0.76 2.70
N GLY A 174 -2.43 -0.48 1.47
CA GLY A 174 -3.17 -1.44 0.66
C GLY A 174 -2.36 -2.71 0.43
N THR A 175 -1.13 -2.59 -0.08
CA THR A 175 -0.26 -3.75 -0.34
C THR A 175 0.23 -4.44 0.95
N TRP A 176 0.50 -3.67 2.01
CA TRP A 176 0.96 -4.20 3.30
C TRP A 176 -0.11 -5.05 3.99
N ASN A 177 -1.36 -4.60 3.95
CA ASN A 177 -2.49 -5.27 4.58
C ASN A 177 -3.18 -6.31 3.68
N ASP A 178 -2.80 -6.39 2.40
CA ASP A 178 -3.43 -7.33 1.48
C ASP A 178 -3.13 -8.77 1.90
N PHE A 179 -4.20 -9.53 2.02
CA PHE A 179 -4.19 -10.90 2.48
C PHE A 179 -4.69 -11.83 1.38
N LEU A 180 -5.84 -11.51 0.81
CA LEU A 180 -6.58 -12.42 -0.06
C LEU A 180 -5.82 -12.69 -1.37
N TRP A 181 -5.27 -11.65 -2.00
CA TRP A 181 -4.54 -11.84 -3.26
C TRP A 181 -3.21 -12.57 -3.08
N PRO A 182 -2.32 -12.19 -2.13
CA PRO A 182 -1.12 -12.96 -1.85
C PRO A 182 -1.38 -14.42 -1.46
N LEU A 183 -2.45 -14.69 -0.70
CA LEU A 183 -2.84 -16.06 -0.33
C LEU A 183 -3.13 -16.95 -1.57
N ILE A 184 -3.70 -16.37 -2.61
CA ILE A 184 -4.06 -17.10 -3.84
C ILE A 184 -2.90 -17.13 -4.84
N ALA A 185 -2.11 -16.06 -4.90
CA ALA A 185 -1.07 -15.88 -5.91
C ALA A 185 0.30 -16.47 -5.52
N LEU A 186 0.60 -16.61 -4.22
CA LEU A 186 1.88 -17.09 -3.71
C LEU A 186 1.65 -18.42 -3.01
N THR A 187 2.28 -19.49 -3.50
CA THR A 187 2.05 -20.85 -3.00
C THR A 187 3.16 -21.32 -2.06
N ASP A 188 4.40 -20.89 -2.29
CA ASP A 188 5.53 -21.28 -1.46
C ASP A 188 5.59 -20.47 -0.17
N ASN A 189 5.76 -21.15 0.97
CA ASN A 189 5.90 -20.53 2.30
C ASN A 189 6.97 -19.41 2.32
N SER A 190 8.02 -19.61 1.54
CA SER A 190 9.15 -18.71 1.43
C SER A 190 8.81 -17.38 0.71
N MET A 191 7.73 -17.35 -0.05
CA MET A 191 7.24 -16.20 -0.80
C MET A 191 6.13 -15.45 -0.07
N TYR A 192 5.58 -16.01 1.01
CA TYR A 192 4.43 -15.44 1.69
C TYR A 192 4.68 -14.01 2.18
N THR A 193 3.62 -13.22 2.14
CA THR A 193 3.56 -11.95 2.86
C THR A 193 3.32 -12.23 4.34
N LEU A 194 3.68 -11.28 5.19
CA LEU A 194 3.47 -11.34 6.63
C LEU A 194 2.00 -11.64 7.01
N PRO A 195 0.96 -10.99 6.43
CA PRO A 195 -0.43 -11.36 6.73
C PRO A 195 -0.77 -12.82 6.42
N VAL A 196 -0.28 -13.36 5.29
CA VAL A 196 -0.51 -14.76 4.89
C VAL A 196 0.18 -15.72 5.86
N ALA A 197 1.44 -15.43 6.19
CA ALA A 197 2.21 -16.24 7.12
C ALA A 197 1.58 -16.29 8.52
N LEU A 198 1.12 -15.14 9.03
CA LEU A 198 0.45 -15.06 10.33
C LEU A 198 -0.89 -15.79 10.33
N ALA A 199 -1.68 -15.72 9.26
CA ALA A 199 -2.93 -16.46 9.16
C ALA A 199 -2.71 -17.98 9.19
N ASN A 200 -1.69 -18.47 8.49
CA ASN A 200 -1.32 -19.89 8.54
C ASN A 200 -0.87 -20.30 9.95
N LEU A 201 -0.07 -19.45 10.61
CA LEU A 201 0.35 -19.66 12.00
C LEU A 201 -0.85 -19.73 12.97
N MET A 202 -1.83 -18.84 12.79
CA MET A 202 -3.06 -18.81 13.60
C MET A 202 -3.92 -20.06 13.41
N GLY A 203 -3.96 -20.63 12.20
CA GLY A 203 -4.66 -21.89 11.93
C GLY A 203 -4.05 -23.08 12.67
N GLU A 204 -2.72 -23.11 12.79
CA GLU A 204 -1.99 -24.15 13.52
C GLU A 204 -2.02 -23.95 15.05
N HIS A 205 -2.09 -22.70 15.53
CA HIS A 205 -1.93 -22.31 16.95
C HIS A 205 -3.14 -21.56 17.51
N THR A 206 -4.34 -22.03 17.18
CA THR A 206 -5.63 -21.42 17.62
C THR A 206 -5.79 -21.26 19.14
N LYS A 207 -4.89 -21.83 19.96
CA LYS A 207 -4.95 -21.81 21.43
C LYS A 207 -4.02 -20.81 22.11
N ASP A 208 -3.17 -20.09 21.36
CA ASP A 208 -2.11 -19.23 21.92
C ASP A 208 -2.38 -17.74 21.65
N PRO A 209 -3.32 -17.10 22.37
CA PRO A 209 -3.71 -15.71 22.10
C PRO A 209 -2.57 -14.71 22.32
N GLU A 210 -1.63 -14.98 23.22
CA GLU A 210 -0.45 -14.15 23.46
C GLU A 210 0.45 -14.07 22.21
N LEU A 211 0.69 -15.20 21.57
CA LEU A 211 1.44 -15.31 20.31
C LEU A 211 0.73 -14.57 19.17
N MET A 212 -0.59 -14.72 19.07
CA MET A 212 -1.42 -14.01 18.08
C MET A 212 -1.37 -12.48 18.28
N MET A 213 -1.36 -12.03 19.53
CA MET A 213 -1.22 -10.62 19.87
C MET A 213 0.17 -10.10 19.52
N ALA A 214 1.24 -10.89 19.70
CA ALA A 214 2.58 -10.52 19.28
C ALA A 214 2.68 -10.34 17.76
N GLY A 215 2.10 -11.26 16.98
CA GLY A 215 2.01 -11.12 15.51
C GLY A 215 1.24 -9.88 15.07
N SER A 216 0.13 -9.57 15.75
CA SER A 216 -0.67 -8.37 15.50
C SER A 216 0.09 -7.06 15.82
N VAL A 217 0.96 -7.07 16.82
CA VAL A 217 1.82 -5.91 17.10
C VAL A 217 2.83 -5.70 15.98
N ILE A 218 3.45 -6.78 15.48
CA ILE A 218 4.45 -6.70 14.40
C ILE A 218 3.86 -6.16 13.10
N THR A 219 2.64 -6.55 12.74
CA THR A 219 1.96 -6.03 11.54
C THR A 219 1.65 -4.54 11.62
N ILE A 220 1.46 -3.98 12.81
CA ILE A 220 1.17 -2.55 13.01
C ILE A 220 2.44 -1.69 12.94
N ILE A 221 3.63 -2.22 13.25
CA ILE A 221 4.87 -1.44 13.31
C ILE A 221 5.12 -0.62 12.03
N PRO A 222 5.08 -1.20 10.82
CA PRO A 222 5.38 -0.44 9.60
C PRO A 222 4.33 0.61 9.28
N VAL A 223 3.08 0.37 9.65
CA VAL A 223 1.99 1.36 9.54
C VAL A 223 2.30 2.58 10.40
N ILE A 224 2.73 2.38 11.65
CA ILE A 224 3.14 3.47 12.55
C ILE A 224 4.34 4.21 11.98
N VAL A 225 5.36 3.50 11.50
CA VAL A 225 6.57 4.12 10.91
C VAL A 225 6.20 5.00 9.71
N VAL A 226 5.38 4.49 8.79
CA VAL A 226 4.92 5.26 7.62
C VAL A 226 4.12 6.49 8.06
N PHE A 227 3.21 6.34 9.04
CA PHE A 227 2.48 7.48 9.60
C PHE A 227 3.42 8.53 10.20
N LEU A 228 4.38 8.12 11.04
CA LEU A 228 5.31 9.04 11.71
C LEU A 228 6.22 9.78 10.71
N VAL A 229 6.62 9.11 9.63
CA VAL A 229 7.43 9.72 8.57
C VAL A 229 6.61 10.70 7.73
N LEU A 230 5.34 10.40 7.47
CA LEU A 230 4.51 11.14 6.52
C LEU A 230 3.57 12.18 7.14
N GLN A 231 3.30 12.13 8.44
CA GLN A 231 2.48 13.13 9.16
C GLN A 231 2.95 14.58 8.93
N LYS A 232 4.27 14.79 8.73
CA LYS A 232 4.86 16.13 8.47
C LYS A 232 4.39 16.73 7.14
N TYR A 233 4.03 15.91 6.16
CA TYR A 233 3.52 16.37 4.87
C TYR A 233 2.03 16.70 4.94
N TYR A 234 1.25 15.99 5.76
CA TYR A 234 -0.15 16.33 6.04
C TYR A 234 -0.29 17.69 6.73
N ILE A 235 0.50 17.93 7.78
CA ILE A 235 0.43 19.18 8.56
C ILE A 235 0.80 20.39 7.70
N LYS A 236 1.81 20.27 6.83
CA LYS A 236 2.19 21.35 5.90
C LYS A 236 1.13 21.65 4.84
N GLY A 237 0.41 20.64 4.35
CA GLY A 237 -0.67 20.80 3.37
C GLY A 237 -1.89 21.53 3.94
N ILE A 238 -2.27 21.23 5.19
CA ILE A 238 -3.38 21.90 5.89
C ILE A 238 -3.03 23.37 6.16
N MET A 239 -1.81 23.64 6.63
CA MET A 239 -1.38 25.01 6.97
C MET A 239 -1.31 25.95 5.75
N MET A 240 -0.94 25.46 4.56
CA MET A 240 -0.96 26.29 3.34
C MET A 240 -2.39 26.67 2.88
N GLY A 241 -3.41 25.89 3.25
CA GLY A 241 -4.82 26.23 2.99
C GLY A 241 -5.39 27.30 3.93
N SER A 242 -4.75 27.54 5.08
CA SER A 242 -5.22 28.46 6.12
C SER A 242 -4.63 29.87 6.04
N VAL A 243 -3.69 30.16 5.13
CA VAL A 243 -3.09 31.51 4.93
C VAL A 243 -3.75 32.28 3.78
N LYS A 244 -5.00 31.96 3.45
CA LYS A 244 -5.86 32.84 2.65
C LYS A 244 -7.04 33.30 3.50
N GLY A 245 -6.74 34.23 4.39
CA GLY A 245 -7.66 35.12 5.10
C GLY A 245 -7.03 36.50 5.10
#